data_AF-A0A5E7TR38-F1
#
_entry.id   AF-A0A5E7TR38-F1
#
_cell.length_a   1.000
_cell.length_b   1.000
_cell.length_c   1.000
_cell.angle_alpha   90.00
_cell.angle_beta   90.00
_cell.angle_gamma   90.00
#
_symmetry.space_group_name_H-M   'P 1'
#
loop_
_entity.id
_entity.type
_entity.pdbx_description
1 polymer ?
#
loop_
_entity_poly.entity_id
_entity_poly.type
_entity_poly.pdbx_seq_one_letter_code
_entity_poly.pdbx_strand_id
1 'polypeptide(L)'
;MGSADVIEIGDQLLSRAVYFEDSLGRKIRPIFQRDDVTGIRSYRVYPVGNSKSTHVEVFDAAELAAYAGKGFAIRCRLPSGSSSNRSLHSKDIAGRLVVLLDLKYRTQLEEPPEKAKRLPAPLLRSVTAEYVWFAVQDLLAGVDVPGFGPSTDYDLIAEGGIRLPPKQVFGLAASRALGRAITSVDFSGGLGTVCFELLEEAGYEIVAKGDQPSSERLPEYADETLWVEGRQKLVVHLRKERAAGLARAKKSDFLKRHGKLFCELCLLDPMQTYGEHGAACIEVHHHETSLAEMQEGHITTLDQLKCLCANCHRVEHRRLRER
;
A
#
# COMPACT_ATOMS: atom_id res chain seq x y z
N MET A 1 2.89 18.54 -6.84
CA MET A 1 1.78 19.01 -7.70
C MET A 1 1.62 20.50 -7.50
N GLY A 2 1.84 21.30 -8.56
CA GLY A 2 1.85 22.77 -8.49
C GLY A 2 0.47 23.36 -8.19
N SER A 3 0.45 24.60 -7.67
CA SER A 3 -0.75 25.32 -7.20
C SER A 3 -1.82 25.64 -8.26
N ALA A 4 -1.69 25.17 -9.49
CA ALA A 4 -2.56 25.54 -10.62
C ALA A 4 -3.93 24.83 -10.65
N ASP A 5 -4.10 23.70 -9.96
CA ASP A 5 -5.34 22.91 -9.95
C ASP A 5 -6.21 23.13 -8.69
N VAL A 6 -5.81 24.03 -7.79
CA VAL A 6 -6.58 24.33 -6.58
C VAL A 6 -7.40 25.60 -6.78
N ILE A 7 -8.62 25.59 -6.25
CA ILE A 7 -9.43 26.77 -6.01
C ILE A 7 -9.55 26.91 -4.50
N GLU A 8 -9.09 28.04 -3.96
CA GLU A 8 -9.22 28.38 -2.55
C GLU A 8 -10.35 29.39 -2.40
N ILE A 9 -11.36 29.07 -1.59
CA ILE A 9 -12.49 29.95 -1.30
C ILE A 9 -12.72 29.95 0.20
N GLY A 10 -12.22 30.99 0.88
CA GLY A 10 -12.20 31.02 2.35
C GLY A 10 -11.32 29.89 2.89
N ASP A 11 -11.89 29.05 3.75
CA ASP A 11 -11.25 27.86 4.33
C ASP A 11 -11.39 26.60 3.46
N GLN A 12 -12.06 26.70 2.30
CA GLN A 12 -12.37 25.54 1.47
C GLN A 12 -11.40 25.39 0.31
N LEU A 13 -10.88 24.17 0.16
CA LEU A 13 -10.04 23.77 -0.96
C LEU A 13 -10.85 22.90 -1.92
N LEU A 14 -10.89 23.30 -3.20
CA LEU A 14 -11.61 22.61 -4.26
C LEU A 14 -10.66 22.30 -5.41
N SER A 15 -10.85 21.15 -6.08
CA SER A 15 -10.10 20.86 -7.31
C SER A 15 -10.78 21.52 -8.51
N ARG A 16 -10.00 22.11 -9.43
CA ARG A 16 -10.51 22.56 -10.74
C ARG A 16 -10.89 21.39 -11.62
N ALA A 17 -10.16 20.28 -11.50
CA ALA A 17 -10.35 19.04 -12.23
C ALA A 17 -11.57 18.22 -11.81
N VAL A 18 -11.94 18.20 -10.53
CA VAL A 18 -13.00 17.30 -10.03
C VAL A 18 -14.30 18.06 -9.77
N TYR A 19 -15.40 17.62 -10.39
CA TYR A 19 -16.74 18.20 -10.18
C TYR A 19 -17.88 17.29 -10.66
N PHE A 20 -19.08 17.51 -10.13
CA PHE A 20 -20.33 17.13 -10.77
C PHE A 20 -20.89 18.29 -11.57
N GLU A 21 -21.79 18.00 -12.51
CA GLU A 21 -22.59 19.01 -13.20
C GLU A 21 -24.03 18.96 -12.69
N ASP A 22 -24.64 20.14 -12.52
CA ASP A 22 -26.08 20.25 -12.31
C ASP A 22 -26.85 20.32 -13.64
N SER A 23 -28.17 20.37 -13.58
CA SER A 23 -29.04 20.43 -14.76
C SER A 23 -28.86 21.68 -15.63
N LEU A 24 -28.14 22.69 -15.13
CA LEU A 24 -27.80 23.91 -15.84
C LEU A 24 -26.32 23.94 -16.27
N GLY A 25 -25.60 22.82 -16.13
CA GLY A 25 -24.18 22.70 -16.46
C GLY A 25 -23.24 23.40 -15.48
N ARG A 26 -23.72 23.83 -14.31
CA ARG A 26 -22.88 24.46 -13.29
C ARG A 26 -22.13 23.41 -12.49
N LYS A 27 -20.90 23.75 -12.11
CA LYS A 27 -19.99 22.82 -11.43
C LYS A 27 -20.26 22.76 -9.93
N ILE A 28 -20.61 21.58 -9.43
CA ILE A 28 -20.67 21.24 -8.02
C ILE A 28 -19.37 20.54 -7.64
N ARG A 29 -18.54 21.14 -6.80
CA ARG A 29 -17.14 20.68 -6.60
C ARG A 29 -16.96 19.98 -5.27
N PRO A 30 -16.38 18.76 -5.23
CA PRO A 30 -15.92 18.16 -3.99
C PRO A 30 -14.94 19.07 -3.24
N ILE A 31 -15.14 19.15 -1.93
CA ILE A 31 -14.25 19.83 -1.00
C ILE A 31 -13.21 18.80 -0.55
N PHE A 32 -11.93 19.13 -0.69
CA PHE A 32 -10.85 18.30 -0.19
C PHE A 32 -10.20 18.95 1.04
N GLN A 33 -9.58 18.11 1.85
CA GLN A 33 -8.67 18.51 2.92
C GLN A 33 -7.25 18.33 2.43
N ARG A 34 -6.35 19.18 2.91
CA ARG A 34 -4.93 19.07 2.62
C ARG A 34 -4.21 18.98 3.95
N ASP A 35 -3.40 17.95 4.12
CA ASP A 35 -2.55 17.83 5.28
C ASP A 35 -1.41 18.86 5.19
N ASP A 36 -1.21 19.63 6.25
CA ASP A 36 -0.29 20.78 6.26
C ASP A 36 1.19 20.34 6.21
N VAL A 37 1.49 19.12 6.67
CA VAL A 37 2.85 18.60 6.77
C VAL A 37 3.26 17.88 5.48
N THR A 38 2.42 16.98 5.01
CA THR A 38 2.67 16.10 3.85
C THR A 38 2.16 16.70 2.54
N GLY A 39 1.25 17.67 2.61
CA GLY A 39 0.57 18.23 1.45
C GLY A 39 -0.42 17.29 0.78
N ILE A 40 -0.67 16.10 1.36
CA ILE A 40 -1.55 15.08 0.81
C ILE A 40 -3.00 15.59 0.83
N ARG A 41 -3.72 15.34 -0.27
CA ARG A 41 -5.14 15.71 -0.41
C ARG A 41 -6.02 14.52 -0.08
N SER A 42 -7.08 14.74 0.71
CA SER A 42 -8.10 13.73 0.99
C SER A 42 -9.51 14.29 0.77
N TYR A 43 -10.44 13.45 0.35
CA TYR A 43 -11.86 13.75 0.21
C TYR A 43 -12.65 12.94 1.22
N ARG A 44 -13.71 13.53 1.79
CA ARG A 44 -14.61 12.82 2.69
C ARG A 44 -15.79 12.26 1.93
N VAL A 45 -15.92 10.93 1.98
CA VAL A 45 -17.02 10.17 1.42
C VAL A 45 -17.88 9.60 2.55
N TYR A 46 -19.19 9.67 2.42
CA TYR A 46 -20.18 9.29 3.44
C TYR A 46 -20.96 8.05 2.98
N PRO A 47 -20.72 6.88 3.59
CA PRO A 47 -21.41 5.62 3.26
C PRO A 47 -22.89 5.60 3.65
N VAL A 48 -23.27 6.32 4.71
CA VAL A 48 -24.62 6.27 5.30
C VAL A 48 -25.30 7.63 5.17
N GLY A 49 -25.76 7.96 3.95
CA GLY A 49 -26.51 9.18 3.67
C GLY A 49 -25.82 10.47 4.12
N ASN A 50 -26.60 11.42 4.64
CA ASN A 50 -26.08 12.71 5.14
C ASN A 50 -25.59 12.67 6.60
N SER A 51 -25.46 11.49 7.21
CA SER A 51 -24.99 11.37 8.59
C SER A 51 -23.51 11.74 8.68
N LYS A 52 -23.21 12.83 9.40
CA LYS A 52 -21.83 13.32 9.60
C LYS A 52 -20.99 12.45 10.54
N SER A 53 -21.56 11.41 11.13
CA SER A 53 -20.93 10.59 12.19
C SER A 53 -19.91 9.58 11.67
N THR A 54 -19.95 9.22 10.38
CA THR A 54 -19.04 8.26 9.76
C THR A 54 -18.64 8.71 8.35
N HIS A 55 -17.34 8.67 8.04
CA HIS A 55 -16.82 8.97 6.72
C HIS A 55 -15.59 8.11 6.40
N VAL A 56 -15.32 7.95 5.12
CA VAL A 56 -14.11 7.34 4.56
C VAL A 56 -13.28 8.46 3.94
N GLU A 57 -11.99 8.49 4.24
CA GLU A 57 -11.05 9.36 3.54
C GLU A 57 -10.58 8.71 2.24
N VAL A 58 -10.69 9.46 1.15
CA VAL A 58 -10.31 9.01 -0.20
C VAL A 58 -9.25 9.95 -0.75
N PHE A 59 -8.12 9.41 -1.17
CA PHE A 59 -6.94 10.19 -1.53
C PHE A 59 -6.75 10.35 -3.05
N ASP A 60 -7.44 9.51 -3.83
CA ASP A 60 -7.38 9.51 -5.29
C ASP A 60 -8.72 9.97 -5.92
N ALA A 61 -8.64 10.72 -7.01
CA ALA A 61 -9.80 11.22 -7.73
C ALA A 61 -10.55 10.12 -8.49
N ALA A 62 -9.86 9.08 -8.98
CA ALA A 62 -10.51 7.96 -9.64
C ALA A 62 -11.24 7.07 -8.63
N GLU A 63 -10.63 6.83 -7.46
CA GLU A 63 -11.28 6.18 -6.32
C GLU A 63 -12.50 6.99 -5.85
N LEU A 64 -12.38 8.33 -5.75
CA LEU A 64 -13.51 9.20 -5.42
C LEU A 64 -14.65 9.08 -6.43
N ALA A 65 -14.33 8.99 -7.73
CA ALA A 65 -15.32 8.76 -8.79
C ALA A 65 -15.96 7.37 -8.68
N ALA A 66 -15.21 6.34 -8.26
CA ALA A 66 -15.74 5.01 -8.02
C ALA A 66 -16.74 4.99 -6.83
N TYR A 67 -16.41 5.66 -5.72
CA TYR A 67 -17.34 5.84 -4.60
C TYR A 67 -18.58 6.64 -5.01
N ALA A 68 -18.40 7.76 -5.73
CA ALA A 68 -19.51 8.52 -6.28
C ALA A 68 -20.42 7.64 -7.16
N GLY A 69 -19.79 6.81 -8.01
CA GLY A 69 -20.41 5.81 -8.89
C GLY A 69 -21.29 4.80 -8.17
N LYS A 70 -20.89 4.41 -6.95
CA LYS A 70 -21.64 3.53 -6.06
C LYS A 70 -22.73 4.25 -5.25
N GLY A 71 -22.96 5.54 -5.51
CA GLY A 71 -24.02 6.33 -4.86
C GLY A 71 -23.61 6.95 -3.52
N PHE A 72 -22.34 6.86 -3.13
CA PHE A 72 -21.87 7.44 -1.88
C PHE A 72 -21.92 8.97 -1.95
N ALA A 73 -22.25 9.61 -0.83
CA ALA A 73 -22.31 11.07 -0.78
C ALA A 73 -20.92 11.66 -0.52
N ILE A 74 -20.61 12.77 -1.17
CA ILE A 74 -19.31 13.46 -1.08
C ILE A 74 -19.59 14.89 -0.61
N ARG A 75 -18.76 15.43 0.28
CA ARG A 75 -18.88 16.83 0.69
C ARG A 75 -18.54 17.73 -0.49
N CYS A 76 -19.50 18.51 -0.97
CA CYS A 76 -19.31 19.40 -2.10
C CYS A 76 -19.65 20.86 -1.75
N ARG A 77 -19.04 21.80 -2.48
CA ARG A 77 -19.49 23.18 -2.57
C ARG A 77 -20.43 23.32 -3.77
N LEU A 78 -21.62 23.86 -3.51
CA LEU A 78 -22.65 24.11 -4.51
C LEU A 78 -22.41 25.45 -5.22
N PRO A 79 -22.99 25.66 -6.42
CA PRO A 79 -22.94 26.95 -7.12
C PRO A 79 -23.48 28.12 -6.31
N SER A 80 -24.39 27.87 -5.36
CA SER A 80 -24.90 28.89 -4.43
C SER A 80 -23.89 29.35 -3.37
N GLY A 81 -22.71 28.72 -3.30
CA GLY A 81 -21.68 28.98 -2.31
C GLY A 81 -21.85 28.19 -1.00
N SER A 82 -22.99 27.54 -0.80
CA SER A 82 -23.22 26.64 0.34
C SER A 82 -22.53 25.29 0.16
N SER A 83 -22.26 24.60 1.26
CA SER A 83 -21.66 23.26 1.25
C SER A 83 -22.65 22.19 1.68
N SER A 84 -22.75 21.12 0.89
CA SER A 84 -23.69 20.03 1.13
C SER A 84 -23.14 18.72 0.59
N ASN A 85 -23.61 17.59 1.11
CA ASN A 85 -23.18 16.29 0.62
C ASN A 85 -23.97 15.94 -0.65
N ARG A 86 -23.29 15.43 -1.67
CA ARG A 86 -23.89 15.09 -2.97
C ARG A 86 -23.47 13.71 -3.43
N SER A 87 -24.42 13.01 -4.00
CA SER A 87 -24.24 11.71 -4.64
C SER A 87 -24.89 11.73 -6.02
N LEU A 88 -24.63 10.68 -6.81
CA LEU A 88 -25.30 10.44 -8.10
C LEU A 88 -26.83 10.42 -8.03
N HIS A 89 -27.41 10.22 -6.85
CA HIS A 89 -28.86 10.20 -6.63
C HIS A 89 -29.44 11.56 -6.20
N SER A 90 -28.59 12.59 -6.04
CA SER A 90 -29.05 13.92 -5.66
C SER A 90 -29.77 14.59 -6.83
N LYS A 91 -30.94 15.19 -6.57
CA LYS A 91 -31.82 15.80 -7.60
C LYS A 91 -31.17 16.89 -8.44
N ASP A 92 -30.14 17.53 -7.91
CA ASP A 92 -29.40 18.62 -8.53
C ASP A 92 -28.13 18.13 -9.23
N ILE A 93 -27.91 16.82 -9.35
CA ILE A 93 -26.80 16.22 -10.08
C ILE A 93 -27.34 15.67 -11.40
N ALA A 94 -26.80 16.16 -12.53
CA ALA A 94 -27.21 15.77 -13.87
C ALA A 94 -26.34 14.66 -14.48
N GLY A 95 -25.25 14.27 -13.82
CA GLY A 95 -24.30 13.29 -14.35
C GLY A 95 -23.35 12.70 -13.32
N ARG A 96 -22.43 11.84 -13.77
CA ARG A 96 -21.39 11.25 -12.94
C ARG A 96 -20.38 12.30 -12.47
N LEU A 97 -19.63 11.97 -11.43
CA LEU A 97 -18.49 12.78 -11.04
C LEU A 97 -17.50 12.85 -12.21
N VAL A 98 -17.31 14.04 -12.73
CA VAL A 98 -16.36 14.35 -13.78
C VAL A 98 -15.00 14.61 -13.14
N VAL A 99 -14.02 13.83 -13.56
CA VAL A 99 -12.61 14.05 -13.25
C VAL A 99 -11.94 14.48 -14.54
N LEU A 100 -11.77 15.80 -14.72
CA LEU A 100 -10.94 16.33 -15.79
C LEU A 100 -9.48 16.03 -15.45
N LEU A 101 -8.98 14.90 -15.92
CA LEU A 101 -7.55 14.69 -16.04
C LEU A 101 -7.02 15.84 -16.91
N ASP A 102 -6.03 16.57 -16.39
CA ASP A 102 -5.53 17.83 -16.97
C ASP A 102 -5.44 17.75 -18.51
N LEU A 103 -6.15 18.66 -19.19
CA LEU A 103 -6.40 18.64 -20.64
C LEU A 103 -5.14 18.81 -21.49
N LYS A 104 -3.98 19.06 -20.88
CA LYS A 104 -2.68 18.93 -21.56
C LYS A 104 -2.32 17.49 -21.92
N TYR A 105 -3.04 16.49 -21.41
CA TYR A 105 -2.74 15.07 -21.62
C TYR A 105 -3.65 14.36 -22.63
N ARG A 106 -4.71 15.01 -23.14
CA ARG A 106 -5.69 14.37 -24.04
C ARG A 106 -5.53 14.69 -25.53
N THR A 107 -4.70 15.67 -25.90
CA THR A 107 -4.42 16.01 -27.32
C THR A 107 -3.16 15.34 -27.88
N GLN A 108 -2.76 14.18 -27.35
CA GLN A 108 -1.79 13.28 -28.01
C GLN A 108 -2.39 11.87 -28.18
N LEU A 109 -3.56 11.83 -28.82
CA LEU A 109 -3.96 10.69 -29.66
C LEU A 109 -3.69 11.03 -31.14
N GLU A 110 -2.56 11.69 -31.38
CA GLU A 110 -1.86 11.69 -32.66
C GLU A 110 -0.54 10.93 -32.42
N GLU A 111 -0.09 10.20 -33.44
CA GLU A 111 1.01 9.22 -33.50
C GLU A 111 2.16 9.37 -32.48
N PRO A 112 2.75 8.24 -32.00
CA PRO A 112 3.57 8.21 -30.80
C PRO A 112 4.76 9.16 -30.89
N PRO A 113 4.83 10.22 -30.05
CA PRO A 113 6.05 11.00 -29.95
C PRO A 113 7.03 10.23 -29.06
N GLU A 114 8.23 9.99 -29.59
CA GLU A 114 9.51 9.72 -28.90
C GLU A 114 9.42 9.17 -27.45
N LYS A 115 9.73 7.87 -27.26
CA LYS A 115 9.94 7.15 -25.97
C LYS A 115 9.55 7.97 -24.72
N ALA A 116 8.30 7.82 -24.27
CA ALA A 116 7.82 8.44 -23.03
C ALA A 116 8.85 8.29 -21.90
N LYS A 117 9.30 9.42 -21.35
CA LYS A 117 10.36 9.46 -20.34
C LYS A 117 9.85 8.77 -19.06
N ARG A 118 10.53 7.69 -18.65
CA ARG A 118 10.24 6.93 -17.43
C ARG A 118 10.16 7.84 -16.19
N LEU A 119 9.42 7.39 -15.18
CA LEU A 119 9.30 8.10 -13.92
C LEU A 119 10.66 8.26 -13.23
N PRO A 120 10.89 9.42 -12.58
CA PRO A 120 12.11 9.66 -11.84
C PRO A 120 12.16 8.80 -10.58
N ALA A 121 13.37 8.37 -10.20
CA ALA A 121 13.59 7.48 -9.05
C ALA A 121 12.95 7.96 -7.73
N PRO A 122 12.95 9.27 -7.38
CA PRO A 122 12.28 9.74 -6.16
C PRO A 122 10.78 9.43 -6.09
N LEU A 123 10.06 9.44 -7.23
CA LEU A 123 8.64 9.06 -7.24
C LEU A 123 8.48 7.55 -7.05
N LEU A 124 9.35 6.75 -7.66
CA LEU A 124 9.33 5.30 -7.49
C LEU A 124 9.64 4.90 -6.04
N ARG A 125 10.55 5.61 -5.36
CA ARG A 125 10.90 5.39 -3.95
C ARG A 125 9.83 5.82 -2.95
N SER A 126 8.68 6.34 -3.40
CA SER A 126 7.49 6.49 -2.53
C SER A 126 6.78 5.17 -2.26
N VAL A 127 7.11 4.10 -2.99
CA VAL A 127 6.58 2.76 -2.77
C VAL A 127 7.17 2.17 -1.50
N THR A 128 6.31 1.88 -0.54
CA THR A 128 6.67 1.28 0.75
C THR A 128 6.44 -0.23 0.76
N ALA A 129 7.05 -0.93 1.72
CA ALA A 129 6.84 -2.38 1.90
C ALA A 129 5.36 -2.74 2.15
N GLU A 130 4.60 -1.85 2.80
CA GLU A 130 3.16 -1.96 2.98
C GLU A 130 2.44 -2.06 1.62
N TYR A 131 2.71 -1.14 0.69
CA TYR A 131 2.08 -1.16 -0.64
C TYR A 131 2.49 -2.37 -1.48
N VAL A 132 3.75 -2.80 -1.36
CA VAL A 132 4.22 -4.03 -2.01
C VAL A 132 3.46 -5.24 -1.49
N TRP A 133 3.28 -5.36 -0.17
CA TRP A 133 2.53 -6.48 0.41
C TRP A 133 1.08 -6.51 -0.06
N PHE A 134 0.38 -5.37 -0.06
CA PHE A 134 -0.99 -5.32 -0.61
C PHE A 134 -1.04 -5.73 -2.10
N ALA A 135 -0.06 -5.30 -2.90
CA ALA A 135 0.02 -5.71 -4.31
C ALA A 135 0.24 -7.23 -4.49
N VAL A 136 1.04 -7.85 -3.61
CA VAL A 136 1.21 -9.30 -3.60
C VAL A 136 -0.11 -10.00 -3.25
N GLN A 137 -0.82 -9.54 -2.21
CA GLN A 137 -2.10 -10.13 -1.83
C GLN A 137 -3.16 -10.04 -2.94
N ASP A 138 -3.25 -8.89 -3.62
CA ASP A 138 -4.14 -8.72 -4.78
C ASP A 138 -3.86 -9.74 -5.89
N LEU A 139 -2.59 -9.92 -6.24
CA LEU A 139 -2.20 -10.85 -7.30
C LEU A 139 -2.44 -12.30 -6.92
N LEU A 140 -2.20 -12.66 -5.65
CA LEU A 140 -2.57 -13.97 -5.11
C LEU A 140 -4.09 -14.21 -5.15
N ALA A 141 -4.88 -13.15 -4.97
CA ALA A 141 -6.33 -13.18 -5.12
C ALA A 141 -6.83 -13.14 -6.59
N GLY A 142 -5.92 -13.07 -7.56
CA GLY A 142 -6.24 -13.08 -8.99
C GLY A 142 -6.74 -11.74 -9.56
N VAL A 143 -6.40 -10.62 -8.92
CA VAL A 143 -6.70 -9.29 -9.46
C VAL A 143 -5.95 -9.06 -10.76
N ASP A 144 -6.67 -8.66 -11.82
CA ASP A 144 -6.07 -8.30 -13.09
C ASP A 144 -5.37 -6.93 -13.03
N VAL A 145 -4.22 -6.82 -13.72
CA VAL A 145 -3.37 -5.62 -13.71
C VAL A 145 -3.13 -5.13 -15.13
N PRO A 146 -4.01 -4.25 -15.66
CA PRO A 146 -3.88 -3.72 -17.01
C PRO A 146 -2.54 -3.00 -17.24
N GLY A 147 -1.97 -3.13 -18.44
CA GLY A 147 -0.71 -2.47 -18.82
C GLY A 147 0.56 -3.24 -18.45
N PHE A 148 0.41 -4.50 -18.03
CA PHE A 148 1.51 -5.42 -17.74
C PHE A 148 1.31 -6.77 -18.40
N GLY A 149 2.40 -7.34 -18.90
CA GLY A 149 2.46 -8.74 -19.35
C GLY A 149 2.95 -9.68 -18.23
N PRO A 150 3.04 -10.99 -18.51
CA PRO A 150 3.68 -11.95 -17.61
C PRO A 150 5.18 -11.66 -17.44
N SER A 151 5.81 -12.26 -16.42
CA SER A 151 7.26 -12.20 -16.24
C SER A 151 8.00 -12.94 -17.37
N THR A 152 9.08 -12.32 -17.85
CA THR A 152 9.97 -12.88 -18.88
C THR A 152 11.20 -13.53 -18.25
N ASP A 153 11.98 -12.75 -17.50
CA ASP A 153 13.33 -13.13 -17.08
C ASP A 153 13.43 -13.48 -15.59
N TYR A 154 12.56 -12.87 -14.76
CA TYR A 154 12.58 -13.01 -13.32
C TYR A 154 11.18 -13.13 -12.74
N ASP A 155 11.07 -13.90 -11.67
CA ASP A 155 9.87 -14.05 -10.85
C ASP A 155 10.14 -13.54 -9.43
N LEU A 156 9.13 -12.89 -8.86
CA LEU A 156 9.09 -12.59 -7.43
C LEU A 156 8.51 -13.82 -6.71
N ILE A 157 9.15 -14.21 -5.61
CA ILE A 157 8.73 -15.36 -4.81
C ILE A 157 7.87 -14.88 -3.63
N ALA A 158 6.59 -15.21 -3.69
CA ALA A 158 5.62 -14.98 -2.63
C ALA A 158 5.56 -16.16 -1.65
N GLU A 159 4.72 -16.04 -0.62
CA GLU A 159 4.50 -17.09 0.36
C GLU A 159 4.05 -18.40 -0.30
N GLY A 160 4.52 -19.54 0.24
CA GLY A 160 4.26 -20.86 -0.34
C GLY A 160 5.06 -21.17 -1.61
N GLY A 161 6.01 -20.31 -2.01
CA GLY A 161 6.82 -20.51 -3.22
C GLY A 161 6.11 -20.07 -4.51
N ILE A 162 4.98 -19.36 -4.39
CA ILE A 162 4.21 -18.88 -5.53
C ILE A 162 5.00 -17.82 -6.30
N ARG A 163 5.07 -17.96 -7.62
CA ARG A 163 5.79 -17.06 -8.52
C ARG A 163 4.86 -15.97 -9.04
N LEU A 164 5.22 -14.72 -8.83
CA LEU A 164 4.48 -13.55 -9.31
C LEU A 164 5.35 -12.69 -10.24
N PRO A 165 4.76 -11.99 -11.24
CA PRO A 165 5.52 -11.10 -12.10
C PRO A 165 5.99 -9.83 -11.34
N PRO A 166 7.30 -9.57 -11.20
CA PRO A 166 7.80 -8.45 -10.38
C PRO A 166 7.28 -7.08 -10.81
N LYS A 167 7.16 -6.85 -12.13
CA LYS A 167 6.63 -5.59 -12.66
C LYS A 167 5.14 -5.39 -12.35
N GLN A 168 4.35 -6.46 -12.29
CA GLN A 168 2.95 -6.35 -11.91
C GLN A 168 2.82 -5.97 -10.44
N VAL A 169 3.57 -6.65 -9.57
CA VAL A 169 3.63 -6.36 -8.13
C VAL A 169 4.01 -4.89 -7.92
N PHE A 170 5.12 -4.47 -8.52
CA PHE A 170 5.60 -3.09 -8.36
C PHE A 170 4.65 -2.06 -8.98
N GLY A 171 4.04 -2.35 -10.14
CA GLY A 171 3.09 -1.47 -10.80
C GLY A 171 1.85 -1.18 -9.96
N LEU A 172 1.27 -2.22 -9.34
CA LEU A 172 0.17 -2.07 -8.39
C LEU A 172 0.58 -1.28 -7.16
N ALA A 173 1.75 -1.59 -6.59
CA ALA A 173 2.26 -0.89 -5.41
C ALA A 173 2.54 0.60 -5.70
N ALA A 174 3.15 0.90 -6.84
CA ALA A 174 3.38 2.26 -7.32
C ALA A 174 2.08 3.01 -7.62
N SER A 175 1.07 2.30 -8.13
CA SER A 175 -0.25 2.90 -8.38
C SER A 175 -0.92 3.36 -7.09
N ARG A 176 -0.80 2.55 -6.03
CA ARG A 176 -1.25 2.92 -4.68
C ARG A 176 -0.46 4.08 -4.10
N ALA A 177 0.87 4.02 -4.17
CA ALA A 177 1.74 5.05 -3.61
C ALA A 177 1.54 6.43 -4.27
N LEU A 178 1.31 6.45 -5.59
CA LEU A 178 1.20 7.68 -6.38
C LEU A 178 -0.24 8.13 -6.62
N GLY A 179 -1.24 7.33 -6.23
CA GLY A 179 -2.65 7.64 -6.46
C GLY A 179 -2.99 7.80 -7.95
N ARG A 180 -2.34 7.05 -8.84
CA ARG A 180 -2.65 7.02 -10.28
C ARG A 180 -2.24 5.68 -10.88
N ALA A 181 -2.85 5.27 -11.99
CA ALA A 181 -2.40 4.07 -12.69
C ALA A 181 -0.94 4.22 -13.17
N ILE A 182 -0.12 3.23 -12.83
CA ILE A 182 1.27 3.06 -13.25
C ILE A 182 1.35 1.77 -14.06
N THR A 183 1.98 1.84 -15.23
CA THR A 183 2.09 0.71 -16.17
C THR A 183 3.55 0.36 -16.42
N SER A 184 3.78 -0.71 -17.19
CA SER A 184 5.14 -1.17 -17.52
C SER A 184 5.99 -0.16 -18.29
N VAL A 185 5.39 0.87 -18.91
CA VAL A 185 6.14 1.94 -19.62
C VAL A 185 6.66 3.02 -18.67
N ASP A 186 6.08 3.16 -17.49
CA ASP A 186 6.42 4.20 -16.52
C ASP A 186 7.76 3.91 -15.80
N PHE A 187 8.22 2.66 -15.76
CA PHE A 187 9.44 2.29 -15.03
C PHE A 187 10.17 1.11 -15.67
N SER A 188 11.41 0.91 -15.22
CA SER A 188 12.23 -0.25 -15.62
C SER A 188 12.11 -1.33 -14.56
N GLY A 189 12.04 -2.58 -14.97
CA GLY A 189 12.22 -3.73 -14.08
C GLY A 189 13.39 -4.57 -14.58
N GLY A 190 14.06 -5.26 -13.67
CA GLY A 190 15.32 -5.96 -13.87
C GLY A 190 16.30 -5.69 -12.73
N LEU A 191 17.39 -6.45 -12.68
CA LEU A 191 18.44 -6.28 -11.67
C LEU A 191 18.99 -4.85 -11.68
N GLY A 192 19.22 -4.29 -10.49
CA GLY A 192 19.75 -2.93 -10.31
C GLY A 192 18.76 -1.80 -10.68
N THR A 193 17.47 -2.11 -10.81
CA THR A 193 16.43 -1.09 -10.97
C THR A 193 15.75 -0.81 -9.64
N VAL A 194 15.26 0.41 -9.44
CA VAL A 194 14.47 0.82 -8.26
C VAL A 194 13.28 -0.12 -8.01
N CYS A 195 12.69 -0.67 -9.09
CA CYS A 195 11.64 -1.66 -9.00
C CYS A 195 12.08 -2.91 -8.22
N PHE A 196 13.24 -3.48 -8.53
CA PHE A 196 13.71 -4.72 -7.87
C PHE A 196 14.24 -4.42 -6.48
N GLU A 197 15.02 -3.33 -6.34
CA GLU A 197 15.52 -2.86 -5.04
C GLU A 197 14.39 -2.76 -4.01
N LEU A 198 13.27 -2.11 -4.34
CA LEU A 198 12.17 -1.91 -3.40
C LEU A 198 11.38 -3.18 -3.10
N LEU A 199 11.32 -4.13 -4.03
CA LEU A 199 10.70 -5.44 -3.79
C LEU A 199 11.55 -6.29 -2.85
N GLU A 200 12.86 -6.27 -3.02
CA GLU A 200 13.83 -6.95 -2.15
C GLU A 200 13.88 -6.31 -0.75
N GLU A 201 13.90 -4.97 -0.68
CA GLU A 201 13.79 -4.22 0.58
C GLU A 201 12.48 -4.51 1.31
N ALA A 202 11.38 -4.71 0.56
CA ALA A 202 10.09 -5.15 1.09
C ALA A 202 10.08 -6.62 1.53
N GLY A 203 11.16 -7.37 1.29
CA GLY A 203 11.40 -8.70 1.81
C GLY A 203 11.01 -9.84 0.91
N TYR A 204 10.91 -9.59 -0.40
CA TYR A 204 10.63 -10.62 -1.39
C TYR A 204 11.90 -10.99 -2.14
N GLU A 205 12.12 -12.29 -2.34
CA GLU A 205 13.19 -12.77 -3.20
C GLU A 205 12.77 -12.63 -4.66
N ILE A 206 13.70 -12.20 -5.51
CA ILE A 206 13.54 -12.22 -6.96
C ILE A 206 14.52 -13.23 -7.54
N VAL A 207 14.01 -14.21 -8.29
CA VAL A 207 14.81 -15.28 -8.89
C VAL A 207 14.70 -15.23 -10.41
N ALA A 208 15.73 -15.71 -11.11
CA ALA A 208 15.64 -15.91 -12.55
C ALA A 208 14.60 -16.98 -12.87
N LYS A 209 14.02 -16.90 -14.07
CA LYS A 209 13.00 -17.85 -14.50
C LYS A 209 13.59 -19.25 -14.61
N GLY A 210 13.03 -20.19 -13.82
CA GLY A 210 13.51 -21.57 -13.73
C GLY A 210 14.46 -21.85 -12.56
N ASP A 211 15.01 -20.83 -11.90
CA ASP A 211 15.89 -21.02 -10.74
C ASP A 211 15.09 -21.29 -9.46
N GLN A 212 15.62 -22.12 -8.56
CA GLN A 212 14.99 -22.37 -7.26
C GLN A 212 15.25 -21.22 -6.28
N PRO A 213 14.24 -20.86 -5.46
CA PRO A 213 14.41 -19.88 -4.38
C PRO A 213 15.48 -20.32 -3.39
N SER A 214 16.14 -19.35 -2.77
CA SER A 214 17.14 -19.56 -1.72
C SER A 214 16.62 -20.43 -0.56
N SER A 215 15.33 -20.31 -0.22
CA SER A 215 14.69 -21.12 0.84
C SER A 215 14.61 -22.63 0.54
N GLU A 216 14.78 -23.05 -0.72
CA GLU A 216 14.90 -24.46 -1.12
C GLU A 216 16.36 -24.93 -1.25
N ARG A 217 17.32 -23.99 -1.30
CA ARG A 217 18.76 -24.29 -1.27
C ARG A 217 19.21 -24.46 0.18
N LEU A 218 19.44 -25.71 0.60
CA LEU A 218 20.17 -25.99 1.84
C LEU A 218 21.56 -25.35 1.74
N PRO A 219 22.00 -24.52 2.71
CA PRO A 219 23.34 -23.92 2.65
C PRO A 219 24.42 -25.01 2.73
N GLU A 220 25.44 -24.94 1.86
CA GLU A 220 26.58 -25.88 1.80
C GLU A 220 27.42 -25.90 3.10
N TYR A 221 27.28 -24.88 3.95
CA TYR A 221 27.96 -24.76 5.24
C TYR A 221 26.94 -24.47 6.35
N ALA A 222 26.10 -25.45 6.66
CA ALA A 222 25.28 -25.44 7.87
C ALA A 222 26.15 -25.80 9.08
N ASP A 223 27.04 -24.91 9.50
CA ASP A 223 27.90 -25.11 10.68
C ASP A 223 27.79 -23.95 11.67
N GLU A 224 26.62 -23.82 12.30
CA GLU A 224 26.52 -23.32 13.67
C GLU A 224 25.50 -24.19 14.43
N THR A 225 26.01 -25.33 14.88
CA THR A 225 25.25 -26.35 15.57
C THR A 225 24.98 -25.89 17.02
N LEU A 226 23.87 -25.20 17.27
CA LEU A 226 23.39 -24.94 18.64
C LEU A 226 22.66 -26.18 19.18
N TRP A 227 23.35 -26.94 20.02
CA TRP A 227 22.82 -28.08 20.75
C TRP A 227 22.05 -27.61 21.99
N VAL A 228 20.74 -27.84 22.01
CA VAL A 228 19.96 -27.91 23.27
C VAL A 228 19.17 -29.21 23.25
N GLU A 229 19.56 -30.10 24.14
CA GLU A 229 18.97 -31.40 24.51
C GLU A 229 17.79 -31.91 23.63
N GLY A 230 18.14 -32.75 22.66
CA GLY A 230 17.39 -33.98 22.41
C GLY A 230 16.20 -33.95 21.46
N ARG A 231 15.84 -32.84 20.79
CA ARG A 231 14.85 -32.86 19.70
C ARG A 231 15.23 -31.95 18.53
N GLN A 232 15.44 -32.55 17.35
CA GLN A 232 15.64 -31.86 16.08
C GLN A 232 14.60 -30.75 15.87
N LYS A 233 15.06 -29.49 15.78
CA LYS A 233 14.24 -28.34 15.37
C LYS A 233 14.92 -27.45 14.33
N LEU A 234 15.87 -28.00 13.55
CA LEU A 234 16.60 -27.24 12.52
C LEU A 234 15.68 -26.82 11.35
N VAL A 235 14.68 -27.64 10.99
CA VAL A 235 13.78 -27.37 9.85
C VAL A 235 12.82 -26.20 10.10
N VAL A 236 12.60 -25.81 11.37
CA VAL A 236 11.63 -24.75 11.72
C VAL A 236 12.25 -23.35 11.67
N HIS A 237 13.58 -23.22 11.84
CA HIS A 237 14.24 -21.91 11.78
C HIS A 237 14.33 -21.39 10.33
N LEU A 238 14.60 -22.26 9.37
CA LEU A 238 14.55 -21.92 7.93
C LEU A 238 13.12 -21.69 7.43
N ARG A 239 12.12 -22.34 8.04
CA ARG A 239 10.69 -22.05 7.77
C ARG A 239 10.18 -20.75 8.40
N LYS A 240 10.90 -20.14 9.35
CA LYS A 240 10.45 -18.95 10.11
C LYS A 240 10.49 -17.65 9.29
N GLU A 241 11.19 -17.61 8.15
CA GLU A 241 11.23 -16.44 7.26
C GLU A 241 10.04 -16.32 6.31
N ARG A 242 9.05 -17.23 6.39
CA ARG A 242 7.91 -17.34 5.45
C ARG A 242 6.97 -16.12 5.35
N ALA A 243 7.16 -15.07 6.15
CA ALA A 243 6.36 -13.86 6.08
C ALA A 243 7.21 -12.57 6.21
N ALA A 244 8.44 -12.58 5.69
CA ALA A 244 9.31 -11.40 5.71
C ALA A 244 8.63 -10.16 5.09
N GLY A 245 7.81 -10.37 4.05
CA GLY A 245 6.95 -9.35 3.46
C GLY A 245 5.90 -8.79 4.45
N LEU A 246 5.18 -9.67 5.15
CA LEU A 246 4.16 -9.27 6.13
C LEU A 246 4.77 -8.52 7.33
N ALA A 247 5.91 -9.00 7.85
CA ALA A 247 6.59 -8.36 8.95
C ALA A 247 7.11 -6.96 8.57
N ARG A 248 7.71 -6.83 7.37
CA ARG A 248 8.15 -5.52 6.84
C ARG A 248 6.98 -4.59 6.55
N ALA A 249 5.88 -5.12 6.00
CA ALA A 249 4.65 -4.36 5.78
C ALA A 249 4.08 -3.81 7.10
N LYS A 250 3.99 -4.63 8.15
CA LYS A 250 3.54 -4.20 9.46
C LYS A 250 4.43 -3.11 10.06
N LYS A 251 5.75 -3.27 9.98
CA LYS A 251 6.69 -2.25 10.47
C LYS A 251 6.57 -0.94 9.69
N SER A 252 6.41 -1.02 8.37
CA SER A 252 6.21 0.15 7.50
C SER A 252 4.91 0.89 7.84
N ASP A 253 3.81 0.16 7.97
CA ASP A 253 2.50 0.69 8.37
C ASP A 253 2.56 1.31 9.78
N PHE A 254 3.21 0.63 10.74
CA PHE A 254 3.40 1.14 12.09
C PHE A 254 4.18 2.47 12.10
N LEU A 255 5.28 2.54 11.32
CA LEU A 255 6.08 3.74 11.19
C LEU A 255 5.28 4.89 10.57
N LYS A 256 4.45 4.60 9.56
CA LYS A 256 3.57 5.57 8.92
C LYS A 256 2.50 6.12 9.88
N ARG A 257 1.88 5.27 10.70
CA ARG A 257 0.84 5.67 11.67
C ARG A 257 1.40 6.41 12.88
N HIS A 258 2.57 6.01 13.38
CA HIS A 258 3.08 6.49 14.66
C HIS A 258 4.32 7.40 14.55
N GLY A 259 4.90 7.55 13.36
CA GLY A 259 6.11 8.34 13.10
C GLY A 259 7.41 7.71 13.59
N LYS A 260 7.34 6.68 14.43
CA LYS A 260 8.50 5.93 14.94
C LYS A 260 8.13 4.49 15.27
N LEU A 261 9.13 3.61 15.30
CA LEU A 261 8.97 2.21 15.69
C LEU A 261 9.24 2.05 17.19
N PHE A 262 8.34 1.40 17.92
CA PHE A 262 8.52 1.10 19.36
C PHE A 262 7.77 -0.18 19.74
N CYS A 263 8.09 -0.74 20.91
CA CYS A 263 7.37 -1.88 21.45
C CYS A 263 5.99 -1.48 21.95
N GLU A 264 4.93 -2.09 21.42
CA GLU A 264 3.55 -1.81 21.82
C GLU A 264 3.24 -2.17 23.29
N LEU A 265 4.04 -3.03 23.91
CA LEU A 265 3.84 -3.46 25.30
C LEU A 265 4.63 -2.64 26.31
N CYS A 266 5.95 -2.51 26.12
CA CYS A 266 6.82 -1.81 27.08
C CYS A 266 7.21 -0.40 26.66
N LEU A 267 6.72 0.06 25.50
CA LEU A 267 7.01 1.38 24.91
C LEU A 267 8.50 1.63 24.64
N LEU A 268 9.32 0.57 24.62
CA LEU A 268 10.73 0.66 24.30
C LEU A 268 10.90 1.28 22.92
N ASP A 269 11.55 2.44 22.90
CA ASP A 269 12.05 3.08 21.68
C ASP A 269 13.44 2.51 21.38
N PRO A 270 13.55 1.64 20.37
CA PRO A 270 14.78 0.93 20.12
C PRO A 270 15.84 1.83 19.50
N MET A 271 15.46 2.88 18.76
CA MET A 271 16.41 3.83 18.18
C MET A 271 17.04 4.69 19.28
N GLN A 272 16.24 5.09 20.27
CA GLN A 272 16.75 5.78 21.45
C GLN A 272 17.65 4.90 22.31
N THR A 273 17.34 3.60 22.42
CA THR A 273 18.05 2.67 23.32
C THR A 273 19.30 2.06 22.70
N TYR A 274 19.26 1.70 21.42
CA TYR A 274 20.30 0.92 20.74
C TYR A 274 20.93 1.65 19.54
N GLY A 275 20.51 2.88 19.25
CA GLY A 275 21.07 3.67 18.15
C GLY A 275 20.62 3.20 16.77
N GLU A 276 21.49 3.37 15.78
CA GLU A 276 21.16 3.19 14.35
C GLU A 276 20.62 1.79 13.99
N HIS A 277 21.06 0.77 14.71
CA HIS A 277 20.63 -0.62 14.49
C HIS A 277 19.44 -1.03 15.36
N GLY A 278 18.89 -0.11 16.15
CA GLY A 278 17.83 -0.41 17.11
C GLY A 278 16.59 -1.01 16.47
N ALA A 279 16.21 -0.58 15.26
CA ALA A 279 15.03 -1.11 14.57
C ALA A 279 15.00 -2.64 14.43
N ALA A 280 16.17 -3.31 14.46
CA ALA A 280 16.28 -4.78 14.45
C ALA A 280 15.71 -5.43 15.74
N CYS A 281 15.63 -4.70 16.85
CA CYS A 281 15.11 -5.19 18.13
C CYS A 281 13.59 -5.43 18.11
N ILE A 282 12.86 -4.80 17.19
CA ILE A 282 11.41 -4.95 17.09
C ILE A 282 11.06 -6.09 16.16
N GLU A 283 10.33 -7.06 16.67
CA GLU A 283 9.82 -8.24 15.98
C GLU A 283 8.29 -8.11 15.82
N VAL A 284 7.74 -8.74 14.78
CA VAL A 284 6.30 -8.72 14.52
C VAL A 284 5.67 -10.01 15.03
N HIS A 285 4.67 -9.86 15.90
CA HIS A 285 3.99 -10.96 16.59
C HIS A 285 2.51 -11.03 16.20
N HIS A 286 1.95 -12.22 16.08
CA HIS A 286 0.51 -12.40 15.86
C HIS A 286 -0.28 -12.22 17.16
N HIS A 287 -1.41 -11.52 17.11
CA HIS A 287 -2.13 -11.09 18.31
C HIS A 287 -2.63 -12.24 19.19
N GLU A 288 -3.10 -13.34 18.58
CA GLU A 288 -3.88 -14.37 19.29
C GLU A 288 -3.56 -15.82 18.91
N THR A 289 -2.83 -16.07 17.83
CA THR A 289 -2.70 -17.43 17.27
C THR A 289 -1.26 -17.93 17.38
N SER A 290 -1.08 -19.10 18.02
CA SER A 290 0.10 -19.91 17.75
C SER A 290 0.05 -20.31 16.28
N LEU A 291 1.10 -20.08 15.50
CA LEU A 291 1.17 -20.49 14.08
C LEU A 291 0.74 -21.97 13.83
N ALA A 292 0.75 -22.80 14.88
CA ALA A 292 0.28 -24.18 14.86
C ALA A 292 -1.24 -24.36 14.71
N GLU A 293 -2.04 -23.32 14.96
CA GLU A 293 -3.51 -23.35 14.91
C GLU A 293 -4.09 -22.69 13.66
N MET A 294 -3.24 -22.06 12.84
CA MET A 294 -3.66 -21.42 11.60
C MET A 294 -3.93 -22.49 10.54
N GLN A 295 -5.16 -22.55 10.05
CA GLN A 295 -5.54 -23.42 8.95
C GLN A 295 -4.91 -22.96 7.62
N GLU A 296 -4.73 -23.90 6.71
CA GLU A 296 -4.25 -23.65 5.35
C GLU A 296 -5.18 -22.65 4.64
N GLY A 297 -4.65 -21.49 4.22
CA GLY A 297 -5.43 -20.42 3.59
C GLY A 297 -5.90 -19.28 4.52
N HIS A 298 -5.47 -19.24 5.78
CA HIS A 298 -5.79 -18.12 6.68
C HIS A 298 -5.11 -16.81 6.21
N ILE A 299 -5.90 -15.77 5.98
CA ILE A 299 -5.41 -14.43 5.59
C ILE A 299 -5.17 -13.60 6.84
N THR A 300 -3.90 -13.33 7.15
CA THR A 300 -3.53 -12.45 8.26
C THR A 300 -3.59 -10.98 7.84
N THR A 301 -4.30 -10.16 8.59
CA THR A 301 -4.32 -8.70 8.40
C THR A 301 -3.26 -8.01 9.26
N LEU A 302 -2.82 -6.81 8.85
CA LEU A 302 -1.82 -6.05 9.62
C LEU A 302 -2.30 -5.68 11.04
N ASP A 303 -3.61 -5.56 11.26
CA ASP A 303 -4.18 -5.25 12.58
C ASP A 303 -4.18 -6.46 13.52
N GLN A 304 -4.04 -7.68 12.99
CA GLN A 304 -3.82 -8.91 13.78
C GLN A 304 -2.35 -9.08 14.19
N LEU A 305 -1.50 -8.08 13.93
CA LEU A 305 -0.08 -8.11 14.23
C LEU A 305 0.29 -6.99 15.20
N LYS A 306 1.31 -7.24 16.01
CA LYS A 306 1.90 -6.30 16.98
C LYS A 306 3.39 -6.16 16.78
N CYS A 307 3.91 -4.94 16.93
CA CYS A 307 5.34 -4.66 17.00
C CYS A 307 5.83 -4.78 18.45
N LEU A 308 6.61 -5.83 18.76
CA LEU A 308 7.13 -6.10 20.10
C LEU A 308 8.66 -6.10 20.12
N CYS A 309 9.31 -5.66 21.19
CA CYS A 309 10.74 -5.88 21.34
C CYS A 309 11.06 -7.36 21.56
N ALA A 310 12.28 -7.79 21.26
CA ALA A 310 12.73 -9.18 21.41
C ALA A 310 12.40 -9.79 22.79
N ASN A 311 12.47 -9.00 23.86
CA ASN A 311 12.13 -9.47 25.21
C ASN A 311 10.62 -9.67 25.40
N CYS A 312 9.81 -8.66 25.06
CA CYS A 312 8.35 -8.77 25.14
C CYS A 312 7.82 -9.87 24.23
N HIS A 313 8.40 -10.03 23.04
CA HIS A 313 8.06 -11.08 22.10
C HIS A 313 8.26 -12.48 22.71
N ARG A 314 9.41 -12.73 23.34
CA ARG A 314 9.70 -14.00 24.04
C ARG A 314 8.74 -14.26 25.20
N VAL A 315 8.39 -13.22 25.96
CA VAL A 315 7.44 -13.31 27.08
C VAL A 315 6.04 -13.65 26.59
N GLU A 316 5.55 -12.99 25.54
CA GLU A 316 4.23 -13.27 24.97
C GLU A 316 4.15 -14.69 24.39
N HIS A 317 5.19 -15.15 23.68
CA HIS A 317 5.25 -16.53 23.23
C HIS A 317 5.20 -17.55 24.37
N ARG A 318 5.76 -17.23 25.55
CA ARG A 318 5.64 -18.10 26.73
C ARG A 318 4.23 -18.05 27.30
N ARG A 319 3.64 -16.87 27.47
CA ARG A 319 2.26 -16.68 27.97
C ARG A 319 1.23 -17.42 27.12
N LEU A 320 1.35 -17.37 25.79
CA LEU A 320 0.42 -18.05 24.88
C LEU A 320 0.54 -19.58 24.91
N ARG A 321 1.66 -20.15 25.35
CA ARG A 321 1.82 -21.61 25.52
C ARG A 321 1.27 -22.14 26.83
N GLU A 322 1.08 -21.25 27.81
CA GLU A 322 0.60 -21.55 29.15
C GLU A 322 -0.91 -21.28 29.30
N ARG A 323 -1.54 -20.71 28.26
CA ARG A 323 -2.99 -20.59 28.09
C ARG A 323 -3.55 -21.85 27.44
#